data_AF-A0A8S3G6E7-F1
#
_entry.id   AF-A0A8S3G6E7-F1
#
_cell.length_a   1.000
_cell.length_b   1.000
_cell.length_c   1.000
_cell.angle_alpha   90.00
_cell.angle_beta   90.00
_cell.angle_gamma   90.00
#
_symmetry.space_group_name_H-M   'P 1'
#
loop_
_entity.id
_entity.type
_entity.pdbx_description
1 polymer ?
#
loop_
_entity_poly.entity_id
_entity_poly.type
_entity_poly.pdbx_seq_one_letter_code
_entity_poly.pdbx_strand_id
1 'polypeptide(L)'
;IKAQLNYWLLAVARTYPMWKVFCSGVPLYRGRVDSIVTPGTVAGHVHKVMGGNHFSAGVKDQSELELYEVAKSASCTTCSIHTVDNSNYWHPDL
;
A
#
# COMPACT_ATOMS: atom_id res chain seq x y z
N ILE A 1 -1.10 -40.73 30.12
CA ILE A 1 0.30 -41.06 29.76
C ILE A 1 0.71 -40.12 28.64
N LYS A 2 1.61 -39.15 28.88
CA LYS A 2 2.18 -38.29 27.83
C LYS A 2 3.59 -38.78 27.56
N ALA A 3 3.90 -39.14 26.32
CA ALA A 3 5.27 -39.27 25.87
C ALA A 3 5.44 -38.36 24.66
N GLN A 4 6.32 -37.39 24.77
CA GLN A 4 6.74 -36.50 23.69
C GLN A 4 8.16 -36.92 23.32
N LEU A 5 8.37 -37.29 22.05
CA LEU A 5 9.69 -37.52 21.45
C LEU A 5 9.90 -36.45 20.38
N ASN A 6 10.94 -35.62 20.54
CA ASN A 6 11.32 -34.59 19.59
C ASN A 6 12.21 -35.19 18.49
N TYR A 7 11.71 -35.13 17.25
CA TYR A 7 12.44 -35.46 16.03
C TYR A 7 13.19 -34.22 15.50
N TRP A 8 14.46 -34.42 15.14
CA TRP A 8 15.30 -33.42 14.47
C TRP A 8 14.73 -33.12 13.07
N LEU A 9 14.19 -31.91 12.89
CA LEU A 9 13.57 -31.43 11.66
C LEU A 9 14.62 -30.79 10.74
N LEU A 10 14.72 -31.30 9.52
CA LEU A 10 15.37 -30.62 8.40
C LEU A 10 14.68 -29.28 8.15
N ALA A 11 15.44 -28.18 8.19
CA ALA A 11 14.92 -26.85 7.92
C ALA A 11 14.62 -26.70 6.42
N VAL A 12 13.35 -26.84 6.04
CA VAL A 12 12.84 -26.43 4.74
C VAL A 12 12.81 -24.90 4.71
N ALA A 13 13.60 -24.27 3.84
CA ALA A 13 13.52 -22.83 3.63
C ALA A 13 12.12 -22.48 3.10
N ARG A 14 11.37 -21.71 3.87
CA ARG A 14 9.99 -21.35 3.55
C ARG A 14 10.00 -20.22 2.52
N THR A 15 9.67 -20.53 1.27
CA THR A 15 9.35 -19.51 0.27
C THR A 15 7.92 -19.05 0.48
N TYR A 16 7.72 -17.76 0.71
CA TYR A 16 6.39 -17.18 0.80
C TYR A 16 5.91 -16.78 -0.60
N PRO A 17 4.63 -16.97 -0.94
CA PRO A 17 4.08 -16.43 -2.18
C PRO A 17 4.23 -14.90 -2.16
N MET A 18 4.82 -14.34 -3.22
CA MET A 18 4.87 -12.89 -3.41
C MET A 18 3.67 -12.45 -4.25
N TRP A 19 3.01 -11.40 -3.79
CA TRP A 19 1.96 -10.74 -4.56
C TRP A 19 2.55 -9.53 -5.29
N LYS A 20 2.31 -9.43 -6.59
CA LYS A 20 2.77 -8.32 -7.43
C LYS A 20 1.56 -7.66 -8.08
N VAL A 21 1.49 -6.35 -8.00
CA VAL A 21 0.52 -5.54 -8.72
C VAL A 21 1.21 -4.87 -9.89
N PHE A 22 0.65 -5.04 -11.08
CA PHE A 22 1.15 -4.36 -12.26
C PHE A 22 0.39 -3.05 -12.41
N CYS A 23 1.10 -1.93 -12.31
CA CYS A 23 0.55 -0.61 -12.59
C CYS A 23 1.19 -0.04 -13.84
N SER A 24 0.41 0.67 -14.65
CA SER A 24 0.85 1.22 -15.94
C SER A 24 0.39 2.66 -16.10
N GLY A 25 1.09 3.43 -16.92
CA GLY A 25 0.77 4.84 -17.17
C GLY A 25 1.43 5.80 -16.18
N VAL A 26 0.80 6.98 -16.02
CA VAL A 26 1.30 8.10 -15.21
C VAL A 26 0.90 7.90 -13.74
N PRO A 27 1.79 8.15 -12.77
CA PRO A 27 1.41 8.11 -11.36
C PRO A 27 0.36 9.16 -11.02
N LEU A 28 -0.52 8.84 -10.07
CA LEU A 28 -1.49 9.78 -9.53
C LEU A 28 -0.82 10.98 -8.87
N TYR A 29 0.35 10.72 -8.26
CA TYR A 29 1.11 11.73 -7.57
C TYR A 29 2.61 11.41 -7.64
N ARG A 30 3.41 12.46 -7.75
CA ARG A 30 4.86 12.42 -7.60
C ARG A 30 5.29 13.63 -6.77
N GLY A 31 5.72 13.40 -5.53
CA GLY A 31 6.14 14.50 -4.66
C GLY A 31 6.42 14.06 -3.22
N ARG A 32 6.48 15.04 -2.31
CA ARG A 32 7.01 14.88 -0.94
C ARG A 32 5.91 14.81 0.11
N VAL A 33 4.91 13.96 -0.11
CA VAL A 33 3.86 13.65 0.87
C VAL A 33 4.15 12.26 1.43
N ASP A 34 4.03 12.10 2.76
CA ASP A 34 4.17 10.83 3.48
C ASP A 34 3.28 10.88 4.72
N SER A 35 2.17 10.16 4.70
CA SER A 35 1.21 10.11 5.82
C SER A 35 1.63 9.19 6.95
N ILE A 36 2.71 8.43 6.79
CA ILE A 36 3.17 7.44 7.78
C ILE A 36 4.35 8.01 8.58
N VAL A 37 5.39 8.49 7.89
CA VAL A 37 6.65 8.90 8.54
C VAL A 37 6.64 10.38 8.91
N THR A 38 6.16 11.26 8.03
CA THR A 38 6.13 12.72 8.26
C THR A 38 4.76 13.34 7.98
N PRO A 39 3.71 12.95 8.73
CA PRO A 39 2.35 13.42 8.47
C PRO A 39 2.24 14.95 8.56
N GLY A 40 1.51 15.57 7.64
CA GLY A 40 1.25 17.01 7.64
C GLY A 40 2.45 17.91 7.35
N THR A 41 3.61 17.35 7.03
CA THR A 41 4.84 18.10 6.72
C THR A 41 5.49 17.58 5.42
N VAL A 42 6.52 18.27 4.94
CA VAL A 42 7.21 17.88 3.71
C VAL A 42 8.13 16.68 3.98
N ALA A 43 7.91 15.57 3.26
CA ALA A 43 8.67 14.34 3.42
C ALA A 43 10.15 14.51 3.04
N GLY A 44 11.03 13.71 3.68
CA GLY A 44 12.48 13.72 3.41
C GLY A 44 12.87 13.24 2.01
N HIS A 45 11.98 12.52 1.31
CA HIS A 45 12.19 12.00 -0.04
C HIS A 45 10.91 12.10 -0.88
N VAL A 46 11.00 11.77 -2.17
CA VAL A 46 9.87 11.80 -3.10
C VAL A 46 9.23 10.41 -3.17
N HIS A 47 7.91 10.41 -3.26
CA HIS A 47 7.10 9.23 -3.54
C HIS A 47 6.44 9.36 -4.91
N LYS A 48 6.37 8.25 -5.65
CA LYS A 48 5.37 8.02 -6.69
C LYS A 48 4.23 7.20 -6.13
N VAL A 49 3.00 7.61 -6.41
CA VAL A 49 1.80 6.90 -5.99
C VAL A 49 1.03 6.42 -7.22
N MET A 50 0.77 5.12 -7.27
CA MET A 50 -0.14 4.46 -8.23
C MET A 50 -1.39 4.01 -7.47
N GLY A 51 -2.54 3.87 -8.11
CA GLY A 51 -3.72 3.29 -7.47
C GLY A 51 -5.04 3.95 -7.85
N GLY A 52 -5.98 3.96 -6.90
CA GLY A 52 -7.33 4.52 -7.07
C GLY A 52 -7.37 6.04 -7.26
N ASN A 53 -8.26 6.52 -8.13
CA ASN A 53 -8.37 7.93 -8.53
C ASN A 53 -8.88 8.91 -7.47
N HIS A 54 -9.30 8.43 -6.29
CA HIS A 54 -9.65 9.28 -5.14
C HIS A 54 -8.46 9.57 -4.21
N PHE A 55 -7.23 9.29 -4.67
CA PHE A 55 -6.04 9.67 -3.94
C PHE A 55 -6.00 11.19 -3.68
N SER A 56 -5.84 11.59 -2.43
CA SER A 56 -5.72 12.98 -2.02
C SER A 56 -4.86 13.13 -0.76
N ALA A 57 -4.33 14.32 -0.51
CA ALA A 57 -3.44 14.61 0.63
C ALA A 57 -4.15 14.72 2.00
N GLY A 58 -5.39 14.22 2.11
CA GLY A 58 -6.24 14.41 3.28
C GLY A 58 -6.85 15.82 3.36
N VAL A 59 -8.02 15.93 4.00
CA VAL A 59 -8.68 17.20 4.31
C VAL A 59 -8.60 17.40 5.81
N LYS A 60 -8.23 18.60 6.27
CA LYS A 60 -7.97 18.89 7.71
C LYS A 60 -9.15 18.58 8.64
N ASP A 61 -10.36 18.57 8.10
CA ASP A 61 -11.61 18.40 8.86
C ASP A 61 -12.22 16.99 8.70
N GLN A 62 -11.50 16.05 8.07
CA GLN A 62 -11.93 14.66 7.92
C GLN A 62 -11.11 13.74 8.83
N SER A 63 -11.79 12.82 9.50
CA SER A 63 -11.15 11.71 10.21
C SER A 63 -10.50 10.71 9.23
N GLU A 64 -9.53 9.94 9.72
CA GLU A 64 -8.87 8.90 8.94
C GLU A 64 -9.85 7.85 8.39
N LEU A 65 -10.95 7.57 9.10
CA LEU A 65 -12.01 6.66 8.63
C LEU A 65 -12.80 7.25 7.47
N GLU A 66 -13.09 8.56 7.50
CA GLU A 66 -13.76 9.23 6.39
C GLU A 66 -12.86 9.28 5.15
N LEU A 67 -11.57 9.56 5.32
CA LEU A 67 -10.58 9.51 4.24
C LEU A 67 -10.46 8.10 3.64
N TYR A 68 -10.49 7.07 4.47
CA TYR A 68 -10.48 5.67 4.04
C TYR A 68 -11.71 5.32 3.18
N GLU A 69 -12.91 5.73 3.59
CA GLU A 69 -14.12 5.46 2.79
C GLU A 69 -14.11 6.23 1.46
N VAL A 70 -13.59 7.46 1.44
CA VAL A 70 -13.38 8.22 0.19
C VAL A 70 -12.41 7.47 -0.73
N ALA A 71 -11.26 7.02 -0.24
CA ALA A 71 -10.28 6.28 -1.03
C ALA A 71 -10.86 4.97 -1.59
N LYS A 72 -11.62 4.23 -0.78
CA LYS A 72 -12.29 2.99 -1.21
C LYS A 72 -13.34 3.21 -2.30
N SER A 73 -14.01 4.35 -2.28
CA SER A 73 -15.04 4.70 -3.26
C SER A 73 -14.50 5.09 -4.64
N ALA A 74 -13.18 5.00 -4.86
CA ALA A 74 -12.56 5.26 -6.16
C ALA A 74 -13.24 4.45 -7.28
N SER A 75 -13.44 5.09 -8.42
CA SER A 75 -14.11 4.48 -9.58
C SER A 75 -13.12 3.87 -10.57
N CYS A 76 -11.85 4.26 -10.55
CA CYS A 76 -10.81 3.74 -11.42
C CYS A 76 -9.44 3.67 -10.71
N THR A 77 -8.52 2.87 -11.24
CA THR A 77 -7.14 2.75 -10.75
C THR A 77 -6.14 2.69 -11.91
N THR A 78 -4.91 3.12 -11.66
CA THR A 78 -3.78 2.99 -12.61
C THR A 78 -3.18 1.58 -12.66
N CYS A 79 -3.78 0.62 -11.93
CA CYS A 79 -3.27 -0.73 -11.76
C CYS A 79 -4.17 -1.79 -12.43
N SER A 80 -3.59 -2.95 -12.76
CA SER A 80 -4.24 -4.01 -13.55
C SER A 80 -5.38 -4.74 -12.82
N ILE A 81 -5.64 -4.39 -11.56
CA ILE A 81 -6.57 -5.10 -10.66
C ILE A 81 -7.78 -4.24 -10.25
N HIS A 82 -8.18 -3.34 -11.14
CA HIS A 82 -9.24 -2.35 -10.93
C HIS A 82 -10.56 -2.89 -10.39
N THR A 83 -10.94 -4.12 -10.74
CA THR A 83 -12.23 -4.69 -10.33
C THR A 83 -12.25 -5.20 -8.88
N VAL A 84 -11.10 -5.30 -8.22
CA VAL A 84 -10.98 -5.91 -6.89
C VAL A 84 -10.23 -5.04 -5.87
N ASP A 85 -9.40 -4.10 -6.33
CA ASP A 85 -8.60 -3.27 -5.44
C ASP A 85 -8.38 -1.86 -5.99
N ASN A 86 -8.70 -0.88 -5.15
CA ASN A 86 -8.53 0.56 -5.39
C ASN A 86 -7.50 1.19 -4.45
N SER A 87 -6.70 0.38 -3.75
CA SER A 87 -5.63 0.84 -2.86
C SER A 87 -4.62 1.73 -3.59
N ASN A 88 -3.90 2.53 -2.81
CA ASN A 88 -2.78 3.32 -3.29
C ASN A 88 -1.44 2.63 -2.95
N TYR A 89 -0.60 2.44 -3.95
CA TYR A 89 0.72 1.82 -3.85
C TYR A 89 1.81 2.89 -3.95
N TRP A 90 2.55 3.02 -2.85
CA TRP A 90 3.60 4.01 -2.68
C TRP A 90 4.94 3.41 -3.06
N HIS A 91 5.64 4.06 -3.98
CA HIS A 91 6.98 3.69 -4.42
C HIS A 91 7.94 4.85 -4.11
N PRO A 92 9.07 4.57 -3.44
CA PRO A 92 10.10 5.59 -3.27
C PRO A 92 10.64 5.99 -4.65
N ASP A 93 10.93 7.26 -4.78
CA ASP A 93 11.46 7.85 -5.99
C ASP A 93 12.59 8.80 -5.61
N LEU A 94 13.79 8.43 -6.03
CA LEU A 94 15.02 9.13 -5.68
C LEU A 94 15.24 10.38 -6.55
#